data_AF-X1RAW5-F1
#
_entry.id   AF-X1RAW5-F1
#
_cell.length_a   1.000
_cell.length_b   1.000
_cell.length_c   1.000
_cell.angle_alpha   90.00
_cell.angle_beta   90.00
_cell.angle_gamma   90.00
#
_symmetry.space_group_name_H-M   'P 1'
#
loop_
_entity.id
_entity.type
_entity.pdbx_description
1 polymer ?
#
loop_
_entity_poly.entity_id
_entity_poly.type
_entity_poly.pdbx_seq_one_letter_code
_entity_poly.pdbx_strand_id
1 'polypeptide(L)'
;LEGAKLPQIGIIKSKKFKNVLSSGMLCSASELGIEPGESPGILILEEDAVLGEDIRKIIKFDDTIFDFEIHSNRPDLMSIIGIAREVAAITDNKLKTPEIKIKEEDERIEKDITVKIEAEDLCPRYTGRVIKNITVGESPLWLKWKLRLLGARPINNIVDITNFVMMETGQPLHAFDLDLIKGKTIIVRRSRPGET
;
A
#
# COMPACT_ATOMS: atom_id res chain seq x y z
N LEU A 1 6.42 -13.63 -24.63
CA LEU A 1 6.41 -13.89 -26.09
C LEU A 1 7.52 -14.88 -26.45
N GLU A 2 7.46 -15.54 -27.61
CA GLU A 2 8.59 -16.34 -28.09
C GLU A 2 9.88 -15.52 -28.14
N GLY A 3 10.98 -16.11 -27.69
CA GLY A 3 12.28 -15.45 -27.55
C GLY A 3 12.45 -14.61 -26.29
N ALA A 4 11.39 -14.35 -25.51
CA ALA A 4 11.52 -13.64 -24.24
C ALA A 4 12.31 -14.47 -23.21
N LYS A 5 13.18 -13.82 -22.44
CA LYS A 5 13.99 -14.45 -21.39
C LYS A 5 13.42 -14.09 -20.02
N LEU A 6 12.98 -15.11 -19.28
CA LEU A 6 12.46 -14.97 -17.92
C LEU A 6 13.50 -15.39 -16.88
N PRO A 7 13.54 -14.75 -15.68
CA PRO A 7 14.54 -15.00 -14.65
C PRO A 7 14.62 -16.47 -14.19
N GLN A 8 13.48 -17.13 -14.00
CA GLN A 8 13.43 -18.50 -13.44
C GLN A 8 13.26 -19.59 -14.51
N ILE A 9 12.67 -19.26 -15.67
CA ILE A 9 12.26 -20.23 -16.70
C ILE A 9 13.25 -20.27 -17.88
N GLY A 10 13.99 -19.18 -18.15
CA GLY A 10 14.84 -19.05 -19.32
C GLY A 10 14.07 -18.57 -20.56
N ILE A 11 14.44 -19.07 -21.75
CA ILE A 11 13.89 -18.57 -23.03
C ILE A 11 12.56 -19.24 -23.35
N ILE A 12 11.52 -18.44 -23.55
CA ILE A 12 10.20 -18.90 -24.00
C ILE A 12 10.27 -19.35 -25.46
N LYS A 13 9.77 -20.57 -25.73
CA LYS A 13 9.70 -21.16 -27.06
C LYS A 13 8.26 -21.56 -27.38
N SER A 14 7.85 -21.39 -28.63
CA SER A 14 6.57 -21.89 -29.10
C SER A 14 6.54 -23.42 -29.03
N LYS A 15 5.48 -23.99 -28.44
CA LYS A 15 5.33 -25.45 -28.27
C LYS A 15 3.90 -25.88 -28.50
N LYS A 16 3.70 -27.10 -29.01
CA LYS A 16 2.37 -27.73 -29.03
C LYS A 16 2.05 -28.29 -27.66
N PHE A 17 0.93 -27.87 -27.10
CA PHE A 17 0.38 -28.39 -25.85
C PHE A 17 -1.01 -28.96 -26.13
N LYS A 18 -1.22 -30.26 -25.87
CA LYS A 18 -2.48 -30.97 -26.16
C LYS A 18 -3.03 -30.70 -27.58
N ASN A 19 -2.14 -30.78 -28.58
CA ASN A 19 -2.42 -30.50 -30.00
C ASN A 19 -2.79 -29.05 -30.36
N VAL A 20 -2.73 -28.11 -29.41
CA VAL A 20 -2.91 -26.67 -29.65
C VAL A 20 -1.54 -25.98 -29.61
N LEU A 21 -1.28 -25.07 -30.55
CA LEU A 21 -0.05 -24.29 -30.56
C LEU A 21 -0.11 -23.21 -29.46
N SER A 22 0.87 -23.21 -28.55
CA SER A 22 1.09 -22.11 -27.60
C SER A 22 2.26 -21.26 -28.09
N SER A 23 1.96 -20.04 -28.53
CA SER A 23 2.97 -19.07 -29.04
C SER A 23 3.54 -18.15 -27.95
N GLY A 24 3.40 -18.56 -26.70
CA GLY A 24 3.80 -17.76 -25.55
C GLY A 24 3.42 -18.42 -24.22
N MET A 25 3.45 -17.62 -23.17
CA MET A 25 3.18 -18.03 -21.80
C MET A 25 2.54 -16.86 -21.05
N LEU A 26 1.44 -17.13 -20.34
CA LEU A 26 0.91 -16.24 -19.31
C LEU A 26 1.78 -16.44 -18.06
N CYS A 27 2.32 -15.37 -17.51
CA CYS A 27 3.31 -15.45 -16.43
C CYS A 27 2.67 -15.10 -15.08
N SER A 28 3.10 -15.77 -14.02
CA SER A 28 2.86 -15.35 -12.64
C SER A 28 3.79 -14.20 -12.22
N ALA A 29 3.52 -13.58 -11.07
CA ALA A 29 4.43 -12.57 -10.52
C ALA A 29 5.80 -13.15 -10.14
N SER A 30 5.84 -14.39 -9.62
CA SER A 30 7.08 -15.09 -9.30
C SER A 30 7.93 -15.42 -10.52
N GLU A 31 7.31 -15.87 -11.62
CA GLU A 31 8.01 -16.21 -12.87
C GLU A 31 8.64 -14.99 -13.53
N LEU A 32 8.03 -13.82 -13.35
CA LEU A 32 8.57 -12.52 -13.76
C LEU A 32 9.65 -11.99 -12.80
N GLY A 33 9.90 -12.67 -11.68
CA GLY A 33 10.86 -12.24 -10.65
C GLY A 33 10.37 -11.07 -9.81
N ILE A 34 9.07 -10.82 -9.77
CA ILE A 34 8.46 -9.70 -9.05
C ILE A 34 8.17 -10.07 -7.59
N GLU A 35 7.76 -11.31 -7.34
CA GLU A 35 7.46 -11.81 -5.99
C GLU A 35 8.40 -12.97 -5.63
N PRO A 36 8.99 -12.99 -4.42
CA PRO A 36 9.73 -14.15 -3.96
C PRO A 36 8.78 -15.32 -3.67
N GLY A 37 9.22 -16.54 -3.99
CA GLY A 37 8.43 -17.76 -3.75
C GLY A 37 7.47 -18.10 -4.88
N GLU A 38 6.37 -18.78 -4.55
CA GLU A 38 5.36 -19.23 -5.51
C GLU A 38 4.13 -18.33 -5.45
N SER A 39 3.78 -17.71 -6.57
CA SER A 39 2.54 -16.95 -6.70
C SER A 39 1.35 -17.91 -6.90
N PRO A 40 0.15 -17.58 -6.39
CA PRO A 40 -1.03 -18.46 -6.45
C PRO A 40 -1.59 -18.66 -7.86
N GLY A 41 -1.12 -17.90 -8.86
CA GLY A 41 -1.57 -17.99 -10.23
C GLY A 41 -0.91 -16.97 -11.15
N ILE A 42 -1.47 -16.80 -12.34
CA ILE A 42 -1.03 -15.81 -13.33
C ILE A 42 -1.21 -14.38 -12.80
N LEU A 43 -0.35 -13.47 -13.25
CA LEU A 43 -0.47 -12.05 -12.91
C LEU A 43 -1.68 -11.45 -13.63
N ILE A 44 -2.67 -11.02 -12.85
CA ILE A 44 -3.84 -10.30 -13.36
C ILE A 44 -3.52 -8.80 -13.37
N LEU A 45 -3.68 -8.18 -14.54
CA LEU A 45 -3.51 -6.75 -14.74
C LEU A 45 -4.85 -6.02 -14.56
N GLU A 46 -4.77 -4.73 -14.29
CA GLU A 46 -5.93 -3.85 -14.27
C GLU A 46 -6.58 -3.78 -15.67
N GLU A 47 -7.89 -3.49 -15.72
CA GLU A 47 -8.66 -3.49 -16.97
C GLU A 47 -8.19 -2.43 -17.98
N ASP A 48 -7.54 -1.36 -17.51
CA ASP A 48 -7.01 -0.28 -18.33
C ASP A 48 -5.57 -0.51 -18.82
N ALA A 49 -5.01 -1.70 -18.59
CA ALA A 49 -3.67 -2.05 -19.05
C ALA A 49 -3.57 -2.01 -20.59
N VAL A 50 -2.63 -1.22 -21.09
CA VAL A 50 -2.41 -1.03 -22.53
C VAL A 50 -1.85 -2.31 -23.15
N LEU A 51 -2.61 -2.91 -24.07
CA LEU A 51 -2.19 -4.12 -24.78
C LEU A 51 -0.93 -3.87 -25.62
N GLY A 52 0.03 -4.81 -25.55
CA GLY A 52 1.28 -4.74 -26.29
C GLY A 52 2.38 -3.87 -25.66
N GLU A 53 2.07 -3.14 -24.58
CA GLU A 53 3.09 -2.40 -23.83
C GLU A 53 3.98 -3.36 -23.02
N ASP A 54 5.22 -2.93 -22.79
CA ASP A 54 6.16 -3.69 -21.97
C ASP A 54 5.63 -3.81 -20.53
N ILE A 55 5.58 -5.04 -20.01
CA ILE A 55 5.12 -5.32 -18.65
C ILE A 55 5.88 -4.49 -17.61
N ARG A 56 7.18 -4.21 -17.83
CA ARG A 56 8.01 -3.40 -16.94
C ARG A 56 7.49 -1.98 -16.80
N LYS A 57 6.90 -1.40 -17.85
CA LYS A 57 6.28 -0.07 -17.78
C LYS A 57 4.91 -0.13 -17.12
N ILE A 58 4.12 -1.16 -17.43
CA ILE A 58 2.78 -1.35 -16.84
C ILE A 58 2.88 -1.45 -15.32
N ILE A 59 3.80 -2.27 -14.81
CA ILE A 59 3.98 -2.46 -13.36
C ILE A 59 5.01 -1.48 -12.75
N LYS A 60 5.60 -0.59 -13.55
CA LYS A 60 6.67 0.35 -13.15
C LYS A 60 7.87 -0.35 -12.47
N PHE A 61 8.31 -1.46 -13.05
CA PHE A 61 9.41 -2.30 -12.56
C PHE A 61 10.81 -1.70 -12.81
N ASP A 62 10.92 -0.69 -13.66
CA ASP A 62 12.19 -0.02 -13.97
C ASP A 62 12.42 1.13 -12.98
N ASP A 63 12.59 0.77 -11.70
CA ASP A 63 12.77 1.71 -10.59
C ASP A 63 14.01 1.37 -9.75
N THR A 64 14.52 2.34 -9.00
CA THR A 64 15.67 2.18 -8.11
C THR A 64 15.23 2.34 -6.66
N ILE A 65 15.48 1.30 -5.85
CA ILE A 65 15.19 1.33 -4.42
C ILE A 65 16.42 1.86 -3.68
N PHE A 66 16.24 2.98 -2.97
CA PHE A 66 17.21 3.49 -2.03
C PHE A 66 16.86 2.97 -0.63
N ASP A 67 17.81 2.27 -0.01
CA ASP A 67 17.71 1.85 1.38
C ASP A 67 18.52 2.82 2.25
N PHE A 68 17.86 3.45 3.22
CA PHE A 68 18.43 4.51 4.05
C PHE A 68 18.53 4.06 5.50
N GLU A 69 19.72 4.20 6.09
CA GLU A 69 19.89 4.15 7.53
C GLU A 69 19.58 5.54 8.13
N ILE A 70 18.41 5.67 8.76
CA ILE A 70 17.95 6.94 9.33
C ILE A 70 18.24 6.96 10.84
N HIS A 71 19.06 7.92 11.27
CA HIS A 71 19.34 8.13 12.69
C HIS A 71 18.22 8.91 13.40
N SER A 72 18.21 8.85 14.74
CA SER A 72 17.15 9.41 15.59
C SER A 72 16.95 10.93 15.50
N ASN A 73 17.91 11.66 14.95
CA ASN A 73 17.84 13.11 14.75
C ASN A 73 17.00 13.54 13.55
N ARG A 74 16.64 12.61 12.63
CA ARG A 74 15.87 12.91 11.40
C ARG A 74 14.64 12.03 11.23
N PRO A 75 13.71 11.98 12.21
CA PRO A 75 12.48 11.19 12.09
C PRO A 75 11.58 11.66 10.94
N ASP A 76 11.75 12.91 10.49
CA ASP A 76 11.05 13.45 9.32
C ASP A 76 11.35 12.68 8.04
N LEU A 77 12.54 12.06 7.91
CA LEU A 77 12.95 11.28 6.75
C LEU A 77 12.34 9.87 6.71
N MET A 78 11.59 9.45 7.74
CA MET A 78 10.93 8.14 7.76
C MET A 78 9.65 8.07 6.89
N SER A 79 9.54 8.96 5.91
CA SER A 79 8.40 9.04 4.99
C SER A 79 8.82 9.53 3.61
N ILE A 80 8.06 9.16 2.59
CA ILE A 80 8.31 9.60 1.21
C ILE A 80 8.21 11.12 1.09
N ILE A 81 7.19 11.75 1.70
CA ILE A 81 7.05 13.22 1.69
C ILE A 81 8.23 13.88 2.41
N GLY A 82 8.72 13.28 3.50
CA GLY A 82 9.89 13.75 4.23
C GLY A 82 11.16 13.75 3.39
N ILE A 83 11.47 12.62 2.77
CA ILE A 83 12.61 12.50 1.84
C ILE A 83 12.45 13.45 0.66
N ALA A 84 11.27 13.52 0.05
CA ALA A 84 11.00 14.41 -1.07
C ALA A 84 11.19 15.89 -0.68
N ARG A 85 10.84 16.27 0.56
CA ARG A 85 11.08 17.62 1.09
C ARG A 85 12.57 17.92 1.20
N GLU A 86 13.37 16.98 1.70
CA GLU A 86 14.82 17.14 1.77
C GLU A 86 15.45 17.28 0.38
N VAL A 87 15.07 16.41 -0.56
CA VAL A 87 15.54 16.47 -1.95
C VAL A 87 15.14 17.79 -2.61
N ALA A 88 13.92 18.26 -2.40
CA ALA A 88 13.45 19.54 -2.91
C ALA A 88 14.31 20.71 -2.39
N ALA A 89 14.66 20.71 -1.10
CA ALA A 89 15.52 21.72 -0.52
C ALA A 89 16.96 21.68 -1.07
N ILE A 90 17.54 20.49 -1.26
CA ILE A 90 18.90 20.32 -1.80
C ILE A 90 18.99 20.74 -3.28
N THR A 91 17.94 20.47 -4.04
CA THR A 91 17.94 20.68 -5.50
C THR A 91 17.30 22.00 -5.94
N ASP A 92 16.91 22.86 -4.99
CA ASP A 92 16.16 24.11 -5.23
C ASP A 92 14.89 23.91 -6.08
N ASN A 93 14.18 22.80 -5.82
CA ASN A 93 12.94 22.44 -6.50
C ASN A 93 11.72 22.63 -5.59
N LYS A 94 10.54 22.74 -6.21
CA LYS A 94 9.28 22.78 -5.45
C LYS A 94 8.83 21.37 -5.08
N LEU A 95 8.57 21.15 -3.79
CA LEU A 95 7.90 19.95 -3.31
C LEU A 95 6.47 19.90 -3.86
N LYS A 96 6.09 18.76 -4.43
CA LYS A 96 4.70 18.44 -4.80
C LYS A 96 4.18 17.38 -3.85
N THR A 97 3.13 17.72 -3.11
CA THR A 97 2.40 16.77 -2.25
C THR A 97 1.09 16.35 -2.90
N PRO A 98 0.55 15.17 -2.56
CA PRO A 98 -0.76 14.74 -3.04
C PRO A 98 -1.84 15.78 -2.70
N GLU A 99 -2.69 16.12 -3.67
CA GLU A 99 -3.88 16.94 -3.43
C GLU A 99 -5.00 16.03 -2.91
N ILE A 100 -5.46 16.25 -1.68
CA ILE A 100 -6.49 15.44 -1.05
C ILE A 100 -7.84 16.14 -1.23
N LYS A 101 -8.68 15.60 -2.12
CA LYS A 101 -10.07 16.03 -2.31
C LYS A 101 -10.99 14.92 -1.83
N ILE A 102 -11.83 15.23 -0.85
CA ILE A 102 -12.76 14.25 -0.27
C ILE A 102 -14.17 14.77 -0.46
N LYS A 103 -15.07 13.90 -0.91
CA LYS A 103 -16.50 14.15 -0.88
C LYS A 103 -17.02 13.69 0.47
N GLU A 104 -17.44 14.63 1.30
CA GLU A 104 -18.01 14.34 2.62
C GLU A 104 -19.53 14.31 2.53
N GLU A 105 -20.14 13.49 3.37
CA GLU A 105 -21.57 13.60 3.66
C GLU A 105 -21.77 14.65 4.76
N ASP A 106 -22.95 15.26 4.84
CA ASP A 106 -23.26 16.28 5.85
C ASP A 106 -23.37 15.70 7.28
N GLU A 107 -23.22 14.38 7.43
CA GLU A 107 -23.35 13.70 8.72
C GLU A 107 -22.09 13.81 9.57
N ARG A 108 -22.31 14.24 10.81
CA ARG A 108 -21.31 14.30 11.86
C ARG A 108 -21.06 12.92 12.46
N ILE A 109 -19.79 12.55 12.58
CA ILE A 109 -19.32 11.27 13.13
C ILE A 109 -19.83 11.01 14.55
N GLU A 110 -20.15 12.05 15.31
CA GLU A 110 -20.64 11.99 16.69
C GLU A 110 -21.94 11.17 16.82
N LYS A 111 -22.69 10.99 15.73
CA LYS A 111 -23.86 10.09 15.68
C LYS A 111 -23.47 8.60 15.69
N ASP A 112 -22.31 8.28 15.14
CA ASP A 112 -21.83 6.90 14.94
C ASP A 112 -20.85 6.48 16.03
N ILE A 113 -19.97 7.39 16.46
CA ILE A 113 -18.92 7.10 17.43
C ILE A 113 -18.43 8.37 18.13
N THR A 114 -18.13 8.24 19.43
CA THR A 114 -17.49 9.30 20.23
C THR A 114 -16.06 8.91 20.59
N VAL A 115 -15.16 9.90 20.66
CA VAL A 115 -13.80 9.73 21.17
C VAL A 115 -13.65 10.53 22.45
N LYS A 116 -13.07 9.93 23.49
CA LYS A 116 -12.67 10.59 24.74
C LYS A 116 -11.19 10.33 25.00
N ILE A 117 -10.46 11.38 25.34
CA ILE A 117 -9.05 11.30 25.68
C ILE A 117 -8.95 11.57 27.19
N GLU A 118 -8.66 10.54 27.98
CA GLU A 118 -8.47 10.67 29.44
C GLU A 118 -7.01 10.90 29.80
N ALA A 119 -6.07 10.47 28.94
CA ALA A 119 -4.63 10.63 29.12
C ALA A 119 -4.07 11.70 28.17
N GLU A 120 -4.57 12.93 28.27
CA GLU A 120 -4.18 14.06 27.40
C GLU A 120 -2.68 14.37 27.46
N ASP A 121 -2.03 14.04 28.57
CA ASP A 121 -0.59 14.23 28.77
C ASP A 121 0.28 13.25 27.95
N LEU A 122 -0.28 12.12 27.53
CA LEU A 122 0.37 11.14 26.65
C LEU A 122 -0.15 11.18 25.22
N CYS A 123 -1.42 11.55 25.05
CA CYS A 123 -2.08 11.63 23.75
C CYS A 123 -2.74 13.01 23.62
N PRO A 124 -2.01 14.03 23.14
CA PRO A 124 -2.58 15.37 23.02
C PRO A 124 -3.63 15.47 21.89
N ARG A 125 -3.69 14.48 21.00
CA ARG A 125 -4.62 14.44 19.87
C ARG A 125 -4.94 13.02 19.44
N TYR A 126 -6.23 12.74 19.31
CA TYR A 126 -6.77 11.55 18.67
C TYR A 126 -7.89 11.96 17.71
N THR A 127 -7.78 11.58 16.45
CA THR A 127 -8.79 11.88 15.42
C THR A 127 -9.31 10.60 14.82
N GLY A 128 -10.64 10.47 14.72
CA GLY A 128 -11.30 9.39 14.01
C GLY A 128 -12.06 9.91 12.80
N ARG A 129 -12.21 9.06 11.79
CA ARG A 129 -13.11 9.27 10.66
C ARG A 129 -13.88 7.97 10.42
N VAL A 130 -15.18 8.07 10.24
CA VAL A 130 -16.02 6.92 9.87
C VAL A 130 -16.20 6.91 8.36
N ILE A 131 -16.00 5.73 7.78
CA ILE A 131 -16.26 5.47 6.36
C ILE A 131 -17.19 4.26 6.32
N LYS A 132 -18.38 4.44 5.75
CA LYS A 132 -19.42 3.42 5.69
C LYS A 132 -19.40 2.72 4.32
N ASN A 133 -20.04 1.56 4.25
CA ASN A 133 -20.25 0.81 3.00
C ASN A 133 -18.95 0.41 2.28
N ILE A 134 -17.93 0.06 3.05
CA ILE A 134 -16.67 -0.47 2.52
C ILE A 134 -16.81 -1.97 2.24
N THR A 135 -16.34 -2.40 1.08
CA THR A 135 -16.10 -3.82 0.80
C THR A 135 -14.62 -4.14 1.04
N VAL A 136 -14.34 -5.05 1.97
CA VAL A 136 -12.97 -5.54 2.22
C VAL A 136 -12.63 -6.58 1.15
N GLY A 137 -11.46 -6.42 0.54
CA GLY A 137 -11.02 -7.29 -0.55
C GLY A 137 -9.55 -7.10 -0.89
N GLU A 138 -9.12 -7.65 -2.02
CA GLU A 138 -7.76 -7.44 -2.50
C GLU A 138 -7.50 -5.97 -2.83
N SER A 139 -6.29 -5.52 -2.52
CA SER A 139 -5.79 -4.23 -2.95
C SER A 139 -5.57 -4.18 -4.46
N PRO A 140 -5.76 -3.01 -5.09
CA PRO A 140 -5.44 -2.82 -6.49
C PRO A 140 -3.94 -3.03 -6.72
N LEU A 141 -3.59 -3.42 -7.94
CA LEU A 141 -2.25 -3.87 -8.30
C LEU A 141 -1.18 -2.82 -8.01
N TRP A 142 -1.46 -1.54 -8.30
CA TRP A 142 -0.55 -0.43 -8.05
C TRP A 142 -0.19 -0.27 -6.57
N LEU A 143 -1.15 -0.50 -5.67
CA LEU A 143 -0.97 -0.35 -4.23
C LEU A 143 -0.14 -1.52 -3.70
N LYS A 144 -0.49 -2.75 -4.12
CA LYS A 144 0.29 -3.95 -3.82
C LYS A 144 1.74 -3.79 -4.26
N TRP A 145 1.98 -3.17 -5.42
CA TRP A 145 3.33 -2.91 -5.91
C TRP A 145 4.09 -1.87 -5.11
N LYS A 146 3.50 -0.71 -4.83
CA LYS A 146 4.16 0.31 -4.02
C LYS A 146 4.56 -0.22 -2.64
N LEU A 147 3.68 -0.99 -1.99
CA LEU A 147 3.99 -1.60 -0.70
C LEU A 147 5.17 -2.58 -0.79
N ARG A 148 5.19 -3.45 -1.81
CA ARG A 148 6.31 -4.39 -2.01
C ARG A 148 7.65 -3.69 -2.23
N LEU A 149 7.67 -2.60 -3.02
CA LEU A 149 8.88 -1.79 -3.22
C LEU A 149 9.38 -1.15 -1.92
N LEU A 150 8.48 -0.91 -0.96
CA LEU A 150 8.79 -0.39 0.38
C LEU A 150 9.03 -1.50 1.41
N GLY A 151 9.17 -2.76 0.97
CA GLY A 151 9.43 -3.90 1.85
C GLY A 151 8.21 -4.42 2.63
N ALA A 152 7.01 -3.92 2.33
CA ALA A 152 5.76 -4.34 2.98
C ALA A 152 5.01 -5.39 2.16
N ARG A 153 4.56 -6.47 2.83
CA ARG A 153 3.70 -7.48 2.21
C ARG A 153 2.25 -6.97 2.16
N PRO A 154 1.59 -6.97 1.00
CA PRO A 154 0.17 -6.64 0.89
C PRO A 154 -0.73 -7.68 1.59
N ILE A 155 -1.83 -7.22 2.18
CA ILE A 155 -2.77 -8.02 2.97
C ILE A 155 -4.20 -7.86 2.42
N ASN A 156 -4.79 -6.68 2.53
CA ASN A 156 -6.10 -6.33 1.99
C ASN A 156 -6.20 -4.82 1.81
N ASN A 157 -7.21 -4.35 1.07
CA ASN A 157 -7.38 -2.94 0.73
C ASN A 157 -7.37 -1.98 1.94
N ILE A 158 -7.84 -2.40 3.13
CA ILE A 158 -7.89 -1.53 4.31
C ILE A 158 -6.53 -1.45 4.99
N VAL A 159 -5.91 -2.59 5.27
CA VAL A 159 -4.59 -2.66 5.92
C VAL A 159 -3.54 -2.02 5.01
N ASP A 160 -3.61 -2.30 3.72
CA ASP A 160 -2.65 -1.81 2.74
C ASP A 160 -2.72 -0.29 2.58
N ILE A 161 -3.93 0.31 2.59
CA ILE A 161 -4.07 1.77 2.55
C ILE A 161 -3.46 2.41 3.81
N THR A 162 -3.70 1.84 5.01
CA THR A 162 -3.10 2.39 6.24
C THR A 162 -1.57 2.33 6.22
N ASN A 163 -0.99 1.22 5.74
CA ASN A 163 0.46 1.08 5.57
C ASN A 163 1.00 2.05 4.51
N PHE A 164 0.29 2.19 3.39
CA PHE A 164 0.71 3.08 2.31
C PHE A 164 0.74 4.53 2.76
N VAL A 165 -0.31 5.02 3.45
CA VAL A 165 -0.35 6.38 3.97
C VAL A 165 0.72 6.59 5.05
N MET A 166 0.97 5.58 5.89
CA MET A 166 2.06 5.63 6.87
C MET A 166 3.42 5.82 6.19
N MET A 167 3.72 5.06 5.14
CA MET A 167 4.97 5.22 4.40
C MET A 167 5.04 6.53 3.60
N GLU A 168 3.91 6.98 3.03
CA GLU A 168 3.85 8.20 2.23
C GLU A 168 4.06 9.46 3.11
N THR A 169 3.39 9.52 4.25
CA THR A 169 3.27 10.73 5.07
C THR A 169 4.04 10.69 6.39
N GLY A 170 4.45 9.50 6.83
CA GLY A 170 5.05 9.28 8.15
C GLY A 170 4.03 9.18 9.29
N GLN A 171 2.73 9.20 8.98
CA GLN A 171 1.65 9.12 9.98
C GLN A 171 1.12 7.68 10.10
N PRO A 172 1.37 6.97 11.21
CA PRO A 172 0.74 5.68 11.46
C PRO A 172 -0.77 5.86 11.58
N LEU A 173 -1.51 4.94 10.97
CA LEU A 173 -2.96 4.89 11.03
C LEU A 173 -3.42 3.52 11.49
N HIS A 174 -4.63 3.46 12.04
CA HIS A 174 -5.28 2.22 12.40
C HIS A 174 -6.76 2.27 11.97
N ALA A 175 -7.28 1.12 11.54
CA ALA A 175 -8.68 0.97 11.18
C ALA A 175 -9.36 0.01 12.17
N PHE A 176 -10.48 0.45 12.72
CA PHE A 176 -11.33 -0.37 13.56
C PHE A 176 -12.61 -0.73 12.81
N ASP A 177 -13.10 -1.94 13.02
CA ASP A 177 -14.47 -2.28 12.64
C ASP A 177 -15.44 -1.57 13.59
N LEU A 178 -16.17 -0.58 13.05
CA LEU A 178 -17.10 0.24 13.81
C LEU A 178 -18.17 -0.59 14.53
N ASP A 179 -18.59 -1.73 13.97
CA ASP A 179 -19.65 -2.56 14.54
C ASP A 179 -19.18 -3.39 15.72
N LEU A 180 -17.87 -3.61 15.83
CA LEU A 180 -17.27 -4.31 16.97
C LEU A 180 -16.94 -3.39 18.15
N ILE A 181 -17.02 -2.07 17.98
CA ILE A 181 -16.77 -1.10 19.05
C ILE A 181 -17.96 -1.03 20.00
N LYS A 182 -17.81 -1.69 21.15
CA LYS A 182 -18.82 -1.68 22.22
C LYS A 182 -19.07 -0.26 22.73
N GLY A 183 -20.33 0.09 22.89
CA GLY A 183 -20.76 1.40 23.39
C GLY A 183 -20.44 2.57 22.45
N LYS A 184 -20.01 2.30 21.20
CA LYS A 184 -19.71 3.30 20.17
C LYS A 184 -18.86 4.46 20.72
N THR A 185 -17.89 4.13 21.58
CA THR A 185 -17.01 5.10 22.22
C THR A 185 -15.59 4.54 22.28
N ILE A 186 -14.62 5.32 21.80
CA ILE A 186 -13.20 5.06 21.99
C ILE A 186 -12.73 5.88 23.19
N ILE A 187 -12.12 5.22 24.17
CA ILE A 187 -11.56 5.87 25.35
C ILE A 187 -10.04 5.67 25.33
N VAL A 188 -9.31 6.75 25.08
CA VAL A 188 -7.85 6.77 25.09
C VAL A 188 -7.38 7.02 26.52
N ARG A 189 -6.95 5.96 27.18
CA ARG A 189 -6.52 5.97 28.59
C ARG A 189 -5.30 5.09 28.81
N ARG A 190 -4.68 5.24 29.97
CA ARG A 190 -3.66 4.30 30.45
C ARG A 190 -4.30 2.93 30.72
N SER A 191 -3.50 1.87 30.56
CA SER A 191 -3.88 0.55 31.03
C SER A 191 -4.02 0.53 32.55
N ARG A 192 -4.91 -0.32 33.05
CA ARG A 192 -5.05 -0.60 34.48
C ARG A 192 -4.09 -1.72 34.89
N PRO A 193 -3.64 -1.75 36.15
CA PRO A 193 -2.87 -2.88 36.65
C PRO A 193 -3.63 -4.21 36.43
N GLY A 194 -2.99 -5.16 35.77
CA GLY A 194 -3.57 -6.48 35.48
C GLY A 194 -4.57 -6.53 34.32
N GLU A 195 -4.69 -5.47 33.53
CA GLU A 195 -5.51 -5.48 32.31
C GLU A 195 -4.89 -6.38 31.21
N THR A 196 -5.73 -7.20 30.56
CA THR A 196 -5.37 -8.17 29.51
C THR A 196 -6.02 -7.85 28.18
#